data_AF-A0AAN9U574-F1
#
_entry.id   AF-A0AAN9U574-F1
#
_cell.length_a   1.000
_cell.length_b   1.000
_cell.length_c   1.000
_cell.angle_alpha   90.00
_cell.angle_beta   90.00
_cell.angle_gamma   90.00
#
_symmetry.space_group_name_H-M   'P 1'
#
loop_
_entity.id
_entity.type
_entity.pdbx_description
1 polymer ?
#
loop_
_entity_poly.entity_id
_entity_poly.type
_entity_poly.pdbx_seq_one_letter_code
_entity_poly.pdbx_strand_id
1 'polypeptide(L)'
;MVTPHLTPTTRLTPSSTAKSARLAQLVQSYARGRCDELHNRGSWVLQKITPSQYQALLCTIEAGAPGYLGDKLRHDYDPSTGDLVLRIMPSAIHECFTASLAGRITDWIRRIEVAGASNEGDEALADQGIIRRLLAEAATKIRPGRTSNIVLKVQPDTEDELPSHNSTTSATKSPDDQYCYGDFRYPPFVIEVAYSQKGKNLPRLAKQYYECSDAAIKTVLTVDIKYMNLAMRKDKARPQRQVTRSQSASQTRREQQLTAAISLYRGDTRVFHNRPFRGPDGNHQPGSLSISLLDFMPDSEVTRLEETLRRKIGERARGNNLIRDMLTDHATLEIPFQDLCSDLVAAQKLQDIRDKTPSPPPLLPPAAQTEDLRMLDRHS
;
A
#
# COMPACT_ATOMS: atom_id res chain seq x y z
N MET A 1 -39.78 -56.82 2.67
CA MET A 1 -39.14 -55.75 1.86
C MET A 1 -38.86 -54.59 2.78
N VAL A 2 -37.60 -54.43 3.20
CA VAL A 2 -37.15 -53.32 4.07
C VAL A 2 -36.20 -52.48 3.22
N THR A 3 -36.60 -51.25 2.91
CA THR A 3 -35.77 -50.25 2.25
C THR A 3 -34.76 -49.68 3.25
N PRO A 4 -33.45 -49.61 2.92
CA PRO A 4 -32.48 -48.92 3.76
C PRO A 4 -32.58 -47.41 3.57
N HIS A 5 -32.68 -46.67 4.68
CA HIS A 5 -32.55 -45.23 4.72
C HIS A 5 -31.09 -44.82 4.44
N LEU A 6 -30.89 -44.02 3.39
CA LEU A 6 -29.62 -43.37 3.11
C LEU A 6 -29.37 -42.26 4.15
N THR A 7 -28.25 -42.34 4.86
CA THR A 7 -27.72 -41.27 5.71
C THR A 7 -27.17 -40.13 4.85
N PRO A 8 -27.39 -38.86 5.25
CA PRO A 8 -26.86 -37.72 4.52
C PRO A 8 -25.35 -37.65 4.70
N THR A 9 -24.61 -37.64 3.58
CA THR A 9 -23.16 -37.47 3.55
C THR A 9 -22.79 -36.08 4.08
N THR A 10 -22.26 -36.02 5.30
CA THR A 10 -21.69 -34.79 5.86
C THR A 10 -20.48 -34.37 5.02
N ARG A 11 -20.64 -33.29 4.27
CA ARG A 11 -19.57 -32.70 3.44
C ARG A 11 -18.50 -32.11 4.36
N LEU A 12 -17.38 -32.82 4.54
CA LEU A 12 -16.24 -32.39 5.34
C LEU A 12 -15.67 -31.07 4.80
N THR A 13 -15.77 -30.01 5.59
CA THR A 13 -15.00 -28.78 5.39
C THR A 13 -13.51 -29.08 5.60
N PRO A 14 -12.60 -28.61 4.72
CA PRO A 14 -11.17 -28.87 4.89
C PRO A 14 -10.65 -28.27 6.20
N SER A 15 -9.80 -29.03 6.90
CA SER A 15 -9.16 -28.61 8.15
C SER A 15 -8.33 -27.33 7.96
N SER A 16 -8.15 -26.55 9.02
CA SER A 16 -7.41 -25.27 8.96
C SER A 16 -5.97 -25.46 8.43
N THR A 17 -5.31 -26.56 8.79
CA THR A 17 -3.98 -26.94 8.31
C THR A 17 -3.93 -27.10 6.78
N ALA A 18 -4.98 -27.69 6.18
CA ALA A 18 -5.07 -27.83 4.73
C ALA A 18 -5.24 -26.49 4.01
N LYS A 19 -5.83 -25.47 4.66
CA LYS A 19 -5.97 -24.12 4.10
C LYS A 19 -4.63 -23.38 4.06
N SER A 20 -3.86 -23.40 5.16
CA SER A 20 -2.53 -22.79 5.19
C SER A 20 -1.55 -23.44 4.20
N ALA A 21 -1.56 -24.76 4.08
CA ALA A 21 -0.74 -25.47 3.10
C ALA A 21 -1.08 -25.08 1.66
N ARG A 22 -2.37 -24.98 1.32
CA ARG A 22 -2.81 -24.51 -0.01
C ARG A 22 -2.39 -23.07 -0.27
N LEU A 23 -2.44 -22.20 0.74
CA LEU A 23 -2.03 -20.81 0.62
C LEU A 23 -0.52 -20.69 0.39
N ALA A 24 0.30 -21.48 1.09
CA ALA A 24 1.73 -21.56 0.84
C ALA A 24 2.03 -22.04 -0.59
N GLN A 25 1.38 -23.12 -1.03
CA GLN A 25 1.52 -23.65 -2.39
C GLN A 25 1.14 -22.60 -3.44
N LEU A 26 0.09 -21.81 -3.20
CA LEU A 26 -0.35 -20.73 -4.07
C LEU A 26 0.74 -19.66 -4.22
N VAL A 27 1.27 -19.15 -3.09
CA VAL A 27 2.34 -18.15 -3.07
C VAL A 27 3.61 -18.67 -3.73
N GLN A 28 4.03 -19.89 -3.42
CA GLN A 28 5.23 -20.49 -4.00
C GLN A 28 5.09 -20.81 -5.49
N SER A 29 3.89 -21.15 -5.96
CA SER A 29 3.64 -21.37 -7.40
C SER A 29 3.77 -20.05 -8.15
N TYR A 30 3.24 -18.99 -7.56
CA TYR A 30 3.40 -17.64 -8.08
C TYR A 30 4.86 -17.18 -8.08
N ALA A 31 5.61 -17.39 -6.99
CA ALA A 31 7.03 -17.04 -6.91
C ALA A 31 7.89 -17.70 -8.00
N ARG A 32 7.43 -18.84 -8.53
CA ARG A 32 8.06 -19.59 -9.64
C ARG A 32 7.50 -19.24 -11.02
N GLY A 33 6.71 -18.17 -11.14
CA GLY A 33 6.12 -17.72 -12.41
C GLY A 33 4.95 -18.56 -12.92
N ARG A 34 4.37 -19.46 -12.11
CA ARG A 34 3.19 -20.25 -12.49
C ARG A 34 1.92 -19.46 -12.14
N CYS A 35 1.42 -18.68 -13.10
CA CYS A 35 0.38 -17.67 -12.89
C CYS A 35 -1.04 -18.07 -13.34
N ASP A 36 -1.24 -19.25 -13.93
CA ASP A 36 -2.47 -19.55 -14.69
C ASP A 36 -3.74 -19.67 -13.83
N GLU A 37 -3.62 -20.06 -12.55
CA GLU A 37 -4.79 -20.26 -11.67
C GLU A 37 -5.23 -18.99 -10.90
N LEU A 38 -4.35 -18.00 -10.73
CA LEU A 38 -4.57 -16.82 -9.89
C LEU A 38 -5.26 -15.67 -10.62
N HIS A 39 -5.14 -15.60 -11.95
CA HIS A 39 -5.77 -14.54 -12.76
C HIS A 39 -7.29 -14.45 -12.55
N ASN A 40 -7.94 -15.54 -12.10
CA ASN A 40 -9.37 -15.60 -11.82
C ASN A 40 -9.75 -15.38 -10.34
N ARG A 41 -8.82 -15.48 -9.38
CA ARG A 41 -9.13 -15.39 -7.94
C ARG A 41 -8.89 -14.01 -7.32
N GLY A 42 -8.38 -13.06 -8.11
CA GLY A 42 -8.02 -11.73 -7.65
C GLY A 42 -6.68 -11.72 -6.92
N SER A 43 -6.02 -10.57 -6.91
CA SER A 43 -4.69 -10.40 -6.31
C SER A 43 -4.69 -10.30 -4.78
N TRP A 44 -5.79 -10.67 -4.13
CA TRP A 44 -6.01 -10.44 -2.70
C TRP A 44 -6.71 -11.64 -2.08
N VAL A 45 -6.04 -12.30 -1.12
CA VAL A 45 -6.60 -13.43 -0.36
C VAL A 45 -6.82 -12.98 1.08
N LEU A 46 -8.07 -13.06 1.56
CA LEU A 46 -8.40 -12.91 2.98
C LEU A 46 -8.64 -14.30 3.57
N GLN A 47 -7.95 -14.63 4.66
CA GLN A 47 -8.05 -15.92 5.32
C GLN A 47 -8.00 -15.75 6.85
N LYS A 48 -8.93 -16.39 7.55
CA LYS A 48 -8.87 -16.52 9.01
C LYS A 48 -7.86 -17.61 9.38
N ILE A 49 -6.85 -17.26 10.18
CA ILE A 49 -5.83 -18.16 10.72
C ILE A 49 -5.38 -17.75 12.13
N THR A 50 -4.96 -18.72 12.93
CA THR A 50 -4.37 -18.48 14.26
C THR A 50 -2.94 -17.93 14.18
N PRO A 51 -2.39 -17.34 15.26
CA PRO A 51 -1.01 -16.85 15.26
C PRO A 51 0.01 -17.95 14.94
N SER A 52 -0.19 -19.16 15.47
CA SER A 52 0.65 -20.32 15.18
C SER A 52 0.58 -20.75 13.71
N GLN A 53 -0.60 -20.70 13.10
CA GLN A 53 -0.80 -21.01 11.68
C GLN A 53 -0.16 -19.95 10.77
N TYR A 54 -0.21 -18.69 11.18
CA TYR A 54 0.46 -17.60 10.49
C TYR A 54 1.98 -17.79 10.48
N GLN A 55 2.59 -18.05 11.64
CA GLN A 55 4.03 -18.31 11.72
C GLN A 55 4.44 -19.53 10.86
N ALA A 56 3.69 -20.63 10.96
CA ALA A 56 3.94 -21.82 10.15
C ALA A 56 3.81 -21.54 8.63
N LEU A 57 2.83 -20.72 8.24
CA LEU A 57 2.65 -20.29 6.85
C LEU A 57 3.86 -19.49 6.36
N LEU A 58 4.35 -18.51 7.14
CA LEU A 58 5.51 -17.70 6.78
C LEU A 58 6.77 -18.55 6.60
N CYS A 59 7.06 -19.45 7.55
CA CYS A 59 8.17 -20.39 7.44
C CYS A 59 8.07 -21.27 6.19
N THR A 60 6.85 -21.75 5.88
CA THR A 60 6.62 -22.59 4.69
C THR A 60 6.83 -21.82 3.39
N ILE A 61 6.38 -20.57 3.32
CA ILE A 61 6.59 -19.71 2.15
C ILE A 61 8.09 -19.44 1.96
N GLU A 62 8.79 -19.03 3.00
CA GLU A 62 10.22 -18.70 2.94
C GLU A 62 11.06 -19.92 2.55
N ALA A 63 10.77 -21.11 3.10
CA ALA A 63 11.46 -22.33 2.72
C ALA A 63 11.26 -22.72 1.25
N GLY A 64 10.07 -22.45 0.68
CA GLY A 64 9.74 -22.80 -0.70
C GLY A 64 10.04 -21.72 -1.75
N ALA A 65 10.21 -20.48 -1.31
CA ALA A 65 10.53 -19.31 -2.12
C ALA A 65 11.36 -18.29 -1.31
N PRO A 66 12.66 -18.59 -1.05
CA PRO A 66 13.51 -17.75 -0.23
C PRO A 66 13.57 -16.30 -0.73
N GLY A 67 13.48 -15.33 0.18
CA GLY A 67 13.50 -13.90 -0.11
C GLY A 67 12.19 -13.34 -0.69
N TYR A 68 11.30 -14.18 -1.22
CA TYR A 68 10.05 -13.73 -1.82
C TYR A 68 9.10 -13.10 -0.79
N LEU A 69 9.10 -13.62 0.45
CA LEU A 69 8.27 -13.09 1.53
C LEU A 69 8.60 -11.64 1.87
N GLY A 70 9.89 -11.30 1.93
CA GLY A 70 10.35 -9.94 2.27
C GLY A 70 10.35 -8.97 1.10
N ASP A 71 10.58 -9.45 -0.12
CA ASP A 71 10.72 -8.60 -1.31
C ASP A 71 9.39 -8.38 -2.05
N LYS A 72 8.61 -9.44 -2.24
CA LYS A 72 7.48 -9.45 -3.19
C LYS A 72 6.12 -9.69 -2.56
N LEU A 73 6.03 -10.43 -1.46
CA LEU A 73 4.75 -10.74 -0.82
C LEU A 73 4.33 -9.66 0.17
N ARG A 74 3.27 -8.94 -0.16
CA ARG A 74 2.63 -8.02 0.80
C ARG A 74 1.62 -8.76 1.64
N HIS A 75 1.64 -8.53 2.95
CA HIS A 75 0.68 -9.16 3.84
C HIS A 75 0.37 -8.31 5.06
N ASP A 76 -0.89 -8.35 5.49
CA ASP A 76 -1.30 -7.80 6.77
C ASP A 76 -1.84 -8.94 7.62
N TYR A 77 -1.40 -9.02 8.87
CA TYR A 77 -1.92 -9.98 9.82
C TYR A 77 -2.35 -9.27 11.10
N ASP A 78 -3.59 -9.50 11.50
CA ASP A 78 -4.17 -9.01 12.73
C ASP A 78 -4.43 -10.19 13.67
N PRO A 79 -3.63 -10.37 14.74
CA PRO A 79 -3.76 -11.51 15.64
C PRO A 79 -5.03 -11.48 16.49
N SER A 80 -5.63 -10.31 16.77
CA SER A 80 -6.85 -10.23 17.59
C SER A 80 -8.05 -10.79 16.82
N THR A 81 -8.12 -10.49 15.52
CA THR A 81 -9.20 -10.96 14.65
C THR A 81 -8.86 -12.26 13.92
N GLY A 82 -7.59 -12.66 13.89
CA GLY A 82 -7.06 -13.76 13.08
C GLY A 82 -7.11 -13.49 11.57
N ASP A 83 -7.30 -12.24 11.14
CA ASP A 83 -7.37 -11.88 9.72
C ASP A 83 -5.97 -11.81 9.11
N LEU A 84 -5.67 -12.75 8.21
CA LEU A 84 -4.55 -12.66 7.28
C LEU A 84 -5.06 -12.14 5.94
N VAL A 85 -4.42 -11.08 5.47
CA VAL A 85 -4.58 -10.55 4.12
C VAL A 85 -3.28 -10.75 3.37
N LEU A 86 -3.29 -11.54 2.29
CA LEU A 86 -2.18 -11.61 1.34
C LEU A 86 -2.52 -10.80 0.09
N ARG A 87 -1.63 -9.90 -0.33
CA ARG A 87 -1.68 -9.28 -1.67
C ARG A 87 -0.69 -10.01 -2.58
N ILE A 88 -1.23 -10.84 -3.46
CA ILE A 88 -0.47 -11.64 -4.43
C ILE A 88 -0.68 -10.96 -5.79
N MET A 89 0.33 -10.23 -6.29
CA MET A 89 0.28 -9.27 -7.42
C MET A 89 -0.31 -7.89 -7.08
N PRO A 90 0.51 -6.91 -6.70
CA PRO A 90 0.14 -5.55 -7.05
C PRO A 90 0.14 -5.46 -8.60
N SER A 91 -0.98 -5.04 -9.19
CA SER A 91 -1.06 -4.83 -10.64
C SER A 91 -0.01 -3.81 -11.07
N ALA A 92 0.43 -3.82 -12.33
CA ALA A 92 1.32 -2.77 -12.85
C ALA A 92 0.69 -1.37 -12.67
N ILE A 93 -0.65 -1.28 -12.67
CA ILE A 93 -1.36 -0.04 -12.33
C ILE A 93 -1.01 0.43 -10.91
N HIS A 94 -1.10 -0.47 -9.95
CA HIS A 94 -0.86 -0.20 -8.53
C HIS A 94 0.62 0.12 -8.28
N GLU A 95 1.55 -0.69 -8.80
CA GLU A 95 2.99 -0.47 -8.61
C GLU A 95 3.45 0.84 -9.25
N CYS A 96 3.08 1.08 -10.51
CA CYS A 96 3.54 2.26 -11.23
C CYS A 96 2.90 3.54 -10.66
N PHE A 97 1.60 3.51 -10.32
CA PHE A 97 0.96 4.67 -9.70
C PHE A 97 1.59 4.99 -8.33
N THR A 98 1.80 3.98 -7.49
CA THR A 98 2.46 4.15 -6.18
C THR A 98 3.86 4.73 -6.35
N ALA A 99 4.65 4.20 -7.28
CA ALA A 99 6.00 4.68 -7.57
C ALA A 99 6.01 6.13 -8.08
N SER A 100 5.07 6.51 -8.96
CA SER A 100 4.95 7.90 -9.43
C SER A 100 4.60 8.86 -8.30
N LEU A 101 3.62 8.50 -7.45
CA LEU A 101 3.22 9.32 -6.30
C LEU A 101 4.37 9.49 -5.30
N ALA A 102 5.00 8.39 -4.91
CA ALA A 102 6.14 8.40 -4.00
C ALA A 102 7.35 9.16 -4.58
N GLY A 103 7.60 9.04 -5.89
CA GLY A 103 8.62 9.78 -6.59
C GLY A 103 8.43 11.29 -6.47
N ARG A 104 7.20 11.79 -6.73
CA ARG A 104 6.87 13.21 -6.59
C ARG A 104 7.10 13.75 -5.19
N ILE A 105 6.67 13.00 -4.17
CA ILE A 105 6.85 13.39 -2.77
C ILE A 105 8.35 13.42 -2.43
N THR A 106 9.10 12.40 -2.84
CA THR A 106 10.55 12.30 -2.59
C THR A 106 11.33 13.43 -3.26
N ASP A 107 11.01 13.73 -4.52
CA ASP A 107 11.64 14.82 -5.27
C ASP A 107 11.33 16.19 -4.63
N TRP A 108 10.11 16.38 -4.16
CA TRP A 108 9.73 17.60 -3.45
C TRP A 108 10.46 17.77 -2.11
N ILE A 109 10.57 16.71 -1.30
CA ILE A 109 11.37 16.74 -0.06
C ILE A 109 12.82 17.14 -0.38
N ARG A 110 13.41 16.53 -1.41
CA ARG A 110 14.78 16.84 -1.84
C ARG A 110 14.95 18.29 -2.28
N ARG A 111 13.95 18.89 -2.92
CA ARG A 111 13.98 20.32 -3.28
C ARG A 111 13.99 21.21 -2.05
N ILE A 112 13.26 20.85 -0.99
CA ILE A 112 13.31 21.58 0.28
C ILE A 112 14.70 21.50 0.91
N GLU A 113 15.31 20.31 0.93
CA GLU A 113 16.69 20.11 1.42
C GLU A 113 17.68 21.03 0.69
N VAL A 114 17.64 21.06 -0.65
CA VAL A 114 18.56 21.87 -1.48
C VAL A 114 18.29 23.37 -1.34
N ALA A 115 17.02 23.78 -1.29
CA ALA A 115 16.64 25.20 -1.21
C ALA A 115 17.12 25.89 0.07
N GLY A 116 17.29 25.15 1.17
CA GLY A 116 17.85 25.69 2.42
C GLY A 116 19.38 25.80 2.45
N ALA A 117 20.09 25.17 1.51
CA ALA A 117 21.55 25.20 1.42
C ALA A 117 22.10 26.39 0.61
N SER A 118 21.23 27.08 -0.15
CA SER A 118 21.62 28.26 -0.94
C SER A 118 21.82 29.49 -0.05
N ASN A 119 23.02 30.08 -0.09
CA ASN A 119 23.44 31.22 0.74
C ASN A 119 23.20 32.59 0.08
N GLU A 120 22.42 32.69 -1.00
CA GLU A 120 22.36 33.93 -1.76
C GLU A 120 21.33 34.92 -1.18
N GLY A 121 21.90 35.90 -0.46
CA GLY A 121 21.55 37.32 -0.44
C GLY A 121 20.09 37.71 -0.54
N ASP A 122 19.48 38.05 0.60
CA ASP A 122 18.82 39.35 0.77
C ASP A 122 18.39 39.55 2.23
N GLU A 123 18.84 40.64 2.82
CA GLU A 123 18.48 41.09 4.18
C GLU A 123 16.99 41.50 4.31
N ALA A 124 16.22 41.51 3.21
CA ALA A 124 14.81 41.91 3.20
C ALA A 124 13.81 40.81 3.65
N LEU A 125 14.27 39.57 3.89
CA LEU A 125 13.40 38.41 4.16
C LEU A 125 13.87 37.55 5.35
N ALA A 126 14.45 38.16 6.38
CA ALA A 126 15.14 37.48 7.49
C ALA A 126 14.34 36.29 8.06
N ASP A 127 13.04 36.45 8.31
CA ASP A 127 12.18 35.40 8.87
C ASP A 127 11.94 34.25 7.87
N GLN A 128 11.71 34.54 6.59
CA GLN A 128 11.54 33.49 5.57
C GLN A 128 12.84 32.71 5.35
N GLY A 129 13.99 33.39 5.39
CA GLY A 129 15.30 32.74 5.32
C GLY A 129 15.58 31.84 6.53
N ILE A 130 15.09 32.21 7.72
CA ILE A 130 15.13 31.35 8.92
C ILE A 130 14.22 30.13 8.72
N ILE A 131 12.98 30.34 8.27
CA ILE A 131 11.99 29.28 8.07
C ILE A 131 12.50 28.24 7.06
N ARG A 132 12.99 28.68 5.89
CA ARG A 132 13.53 27.77 4.86
C ARG A 132 14.68 26.91 5.38
N ARG A 133 15.61 27.49 6.16
CA ARG A 133 16.74 26.75 6.74
C ARG A 133 16.28 25.70 7.75
N LEU A 134 15.34 26.06 8.62
CA LEU A 134 14.78 25.13 9.60
C LEU A 134 14.01 23.98 8.93
N LEU A 135 13.22 24.28 7.90
CA LEU A 135 12.50 23.28 7.12
C LEU A 135 13.45 22.36 6.34
N ALA A 136 14.52 22.91 5.76
CA ALA A 136 15.55 22.11 5.09
C ALA A 136 16.26 21.16 6.06
N GLU A 137 16.65 21.64 7.24
CA GLU A 137 17.24 20.80 8.30
C GLU A 137 16.27 19.67 8.69
N ALA A 138 14.98 19.97 8.89
CA ALA A 138 13.97 18.96 9.17
C ALA A 138 13.81 17.95 8.02
N ALA A 139 13.82 18.42 6.77
CA ALA A 139 13.72 17.58 5.58
C ALA A 139 14.86 16.56 5.48
N THR A 140 16.08 16.95 5.88
CA THR A 140 17.24 16.02 5.87
C THR A 140 17.07 14.79 6.76
N LYS A 141 16.13 14.82 7.71
CA LYS A 141 15.82 13.68 8.59
C LYS A 141 14.75 12.77 8.00
N ILE A 142 14.06 13.17 6.93
CA ILE A 142 13.03 12.37 6.28
C ILE A 142 13.69 11.38 5.33
N ARG A 143 13.32 10.11 5.45
CA ARG A 143 13.82 9.02 4.60
C ARG A 143 12.67 8.16 4.11
N PRO A 144 12.62 7.80 2.81
CA PRO A 144 11.63 6.85 2.32
C PRO A 144 11.91 5.48 2.95
N GLY A 145 10.98 4.99 3.75
CA GLY A 145 11.00 3.63 4.32
C GLY A 145 10.52 2.58 3.31
N ARG A 146 9.95 3.02 2.18
CA ARG A 146 9.41 2.19 1.11
C ARG A 146 8.43 1.18 1.70
N THR A 147 8.49 -0.04 1.20
CA THR A 147 7.53 -1.09 1.48
C THR A 147 7.92 -1.96 2.68
N SER A 148 8.70 -1.42 3.61
CA SER A 148 9.13 -2.16 4.81
C SER A 148 7.94 -2.44 5.72
N ASN A 149 7.91 -3.61 6.36
CA ASN A 149 6.80 -3.98 7.24
C ASN A 149 6.82 -3.17 8.54
N ILE A 150 5.63 -2.83 9.03
CA ILE A 150 5.41 -2.18 10.31
C ILE A 150 4.81 -3.20 11.29
N VAL A 151 5.34 -3.25 12.51
CA VAL A 151 4.81 -4.06 13.60
C VAL A 151 4.09 -3.16 14.60
N LEU A 152 2.76 -3.21 14.60
CA LEU A 152 1.88 -2.42 15.45
C LEU A 152 1.51 -3.20 16.71
N LYS A 153 1.37 -2.51 17.84
CA LYS A 153 0.91 -3.14 19.08
C LYS A 153 -0.62 -3.20 19.06
N VAL A 154 -1.19 -4.37 19.27
CA VAL A 154 -2.64 -4.57 19.32
C VAL A 154 -3.01 -4.90 20.76
N GLN A 155 -3.96 -4.15 21.32
CA GLN A 155 -4.57 -4.52 22.59
C GLN A 155 -5.59 -5.64 22.32
N PRO A 156 -5.65 -6.69 23.16
CA PRO A 156 -6.67 -7.72 23.02
C PRO A 156 -8.07 -7.14 23.25
N ASP A 157 -9.02 -7.51 22.39
CA ASP A 157 -10.42 -7.00 22.43
C ASP A 157 -11.26 -7.58 23.59
N THR A 158 -10.71 -8.48 24.41
CA THR A 158 -11.42 -9.15 25.50
C THR A 158 -10.93 -8.70 26.86
N GLU A 159 -11.79 -7.99 27.60
CA GLU A 159 -11.62 -7.67 29.03
C GLU A 159 -11.62 -8.92 29.93
N ASP A 160 -12.07 -10.07 29.41
CA ASP A 160 -12.26 -11.33 30.15
C ASP A 160 -11.02 -12.24 30.24
N GLU A 161 -9.94 -11.95 29.51
CA GLU A 161 -8.67 -12.66 29.70
C GLU A 161 -7.76 -11.84 30.60
N LEU A 162 -7.64 -12.28 31.87
CA LEU A 162 -6.61 -11.78 32.79
C LEU A 162 -5.29 -11.63 32.02
N PRO A 163 -4.66 -10.45 32.03
CA PRO A 163 -3.45 -10.22 31.28
C PRO A 163 -2.39 -11.19 31.82
N SER A 164 -2.15 -12.26 31.06
CA SER A 164 -0.91 -13.00 31.13
C SER A 164 0.18 -11.96 30.90
N HIS A 165 0.87 -11.60 31.98
CA HIS A 165 2.03 -10.71 31.96
C HIS A 165 3.05 -11.30 30.97
N ASN A 166 2.98 -10.89 29.69
CA ASN A 166 4.01 -10.91 28.63
C ASN A 166 3.49 -11.11 27.19
N SER A 167 2.20 -11.29 26.91
CA SER A 167 1.71 -11.45 25.52
C SER A 167 1.24 -10.11 24.93
N THR A 168 2.15 -9.20 24.57
CA THR A 168 1.76 -8.10 23.67
C THR A 168 1.53 -8.69 22.27
N THR A 169 0.27 -8.84 21.87
CA THR A 169 -0.07 -9.22 20.49
C THR A 169 0.31 -8.11 19.53
N SER A 170 0.98 -8.45 18.43
CA SER A 170 1.40 -7.48 17.42
C SER A 170 0.81 -7.79 16.05
N ALA A 171 0.28 -6.74 15.40
CA ALA A 171 -0.17 -6.83 14.02
C ALA A 171 0.98 -6.46 13.07
N THR A 172 1.11 -7.21 11.98
CA THR A 172 2.02 -6.89 10.89
C THR A 172 1.25 -6.16 9.80
N LYS A 173 1.81 -5.05 9.31
CA LYS A 173 1.31 -4.29 8.17
C LYS A 173 2.39 -4.12 7.11
N SER A 174 2.03 -4.23 5.83
CA SER A 174 2.93 -3.96 4.70
C SER A 174 2.45 -2.72 3.92
N PRO A 175 2.73 -1.47 4.37
CA PRO A 175 2.31 -0.28 3.64
C PRO A 175 2.84 -0.27 2.20
N ASP A 176 2.12 0.40 1.30
CA ASP A 176 2.53 0.54 -0.10
C ASP A 176 3.68 1.55 -0.25
N ASP A 177 3.76 2.56 0.60
CA ASP A 177 4.96 3.35 0.86
C ASP A 177 4.90 4.00 2.26
N GLN A 178 6.04 4.47 2.76
CA GLN A 178 6.13 5.18 4.04
C GLN A 178 7.34 6.10 4.09
N TYR A 179 7.27 7.11 4.95
CA TYR A 179 8.38 8.02 5.20
C TYR A 179 8.71 8.06 6.69
N CYS A 180 9.94 7.67 7.01
CA CYS A 180 10.50 7.69 8.35
C CYS A 180 11.11 9.06 8.64
N TYR A 181 11.18 9.41 9.92
CA TYR A 181 11.83 10.64 10.39
C TYR A 181 12.89 10.30 11.42
N GLY A 182 14.17 10.59 11.15
CA GLY A 182 15.29 10.29 12.05
C GLY A 182 15.27 8.84 12.53
N ASP A 183 15.47 8.65 13.83
CA ASP A 183 15.51 7.34 14.50
C ASP A 183 14.16 6.93 15.13
N PHE A 184 13.05 7.58 14.74
CA PHE A 184 11.74 7.26 15.30
C PHE A 184 11.28 5.87 14.84
N ARG A 185 10.72 5.10 15.77
CA ARG A 185 10.30 3.71 15.55
C ARG A 185 9.25 3.55 14.44
N TYR A 186 8.31 4.48 14.38
CA TYR A 186 7.19 4.43 13.43
C TYR A 186 7.32 5.59 12.42
N PRO A 187 6.99 5.35 11.14
CA PRO A 187 6.96 6.40 10.15
C PRO A 187 5.81 7.38 10.44
N PRO A 188 6.04 8.71 10.48
CA PRO A 188 4.94 9.64 10.65
C PRO A 188 3.95 9.65 9.48
N PHE A 189 4.37 9.19 8.28
CA PHE A 189 3.57 9.24 7.06
C PHE A 189 3.54 7.88 6.34
N VAL A 190 2.33 7.39 6.03
CA VAL A 190 2.08 6.13 5.31
C VAL A 190 1.20 6.35 4.09
N ILE A 191 1.48 5.62 3.00
CA ILE A 191 0.69 5.56 1.77
C ILE A 191 0.07 4.17 1.63
N GLU A 192 -1.23 4.14 1.32
CA GLU A 192 -2.00 2.94 0.99
C GLU A 192 -2.77 3.14 -0.30
N VAL A 193 -2.58 2.24 -1.28
CA VAL A 193 -3.26 2.25 -2.57
C VAL A 193 -4.10 0.99 -2.68
N ALA A 194 -5.41 1.12 -2.62
CA ALA A 194 -6.34 0.00 -2.75
C ALA A 194 -6.90 -0.14 -4.17
N TYR A 195 -7.25 -1.37 -4.51
CA TYR A 195 -8.12 -1.68 -5.63
C TYR A 195 -9.59 -1.74 -5.16
N SER A 196 -10.48 -1.09 -5.91
CA SER A 196 -11.90 -0.83 -5.64
C SER A 196 -12.79 -1.95 -5.11
N GLN A 197 -12.36 -3.21 -5.19
CA GLN A 197 -13.04 -4.31 -4.52
C GLN A 197 -13.02 -4.16 -2.99
N LYS A 198 -12.12 -3.33 -2.43
CA LYS A 198 -11.95 -3.16 -0.97
C LYS A 198 -11.64 -1.73 -0.48
N GLY A 199 -11.91 -0.67 -1.26
CA GLY A 199 -11.79 0.72 -0.77
C GLY A 199 -12.53 0.98 0.56
N LYS A 200 -13.55 0.15 0.86
CA LYS A 200 -14.30 0.14 2.13
C LYS A 200 -13.44 -0.07 3.38
N ASN A 201 -12.28 -0.72 3.27
CA ASN A 201 -11.41 -1.00 4.42
C ASN A 201 -10.36 0.09 4.66
N LEU A 202 -10.13 1.00 3.70
CA LEU A 202 -9.12 2.06 3.83
C LEU A 202 -9.34 2.95 5.07
N PRO A 203 -10.57 3.35 5.45
CA PRO A 203 -10.77 4.12 6.68
C PRO A 203 -10.40 3.33 7.94
N ARG A 204 -10.76 2.05 8.01
CA ARG A 204 -10.37 1.18 9.13
C ARG A 204 -8.85 1.01 9.18
N LEU A 205 -8.20 0.85 8.04
CA LEU A 205 -6.75 0.68 7.95
C LEU A 205 -6.01 1.95 8.41
N ALA A 206 -6.44 3.12 7.96
CA ALA A 206 -5.88 4.40 8.42
C ALA A 206 -6.05 4.58 9.94
N LYS A 207 -7.22 4.25 10.47
CA LYS A 207 -7.49 4.25 11.91
C LYS A 207 -6.57 3.29 12.68
N GLN A 208 -6.36 2.07 12.17
CA GLN A 208 -5.45 1.11 12.79
C GLN A 208 -3.99 1.59 12.80
N TYR A 209 -3.52 2.24 11.72
CA TYR A 209 -2.18 2.84 11.73
C TYR A 209 -2.03 3.87 12.84
N TYR A 210 -3.01 4.77 12.99
CA TYR A 210 -2.97 5.80 14.03
C TYR A 210 -3.07 5.22 15.44
N GLU A 211 -4.10 4.42 15.72
CA GLU A 211 -4.37 3.90 17.07
C GLU A 211 -3.34 2.86 17.54
N CYS A 212 -2.99 1.89 16.69
CA CYS A 212 -2.09 0.81 17.08
C CYS A 212 -0.60 1.21 17.06
N SER A 213 -0.30 2.44 16.62
CA SER A 213 1.03 3.06 16.74
C SER A 213 1.12 4.06 17.89
N ASP A 214 0.07 4.19 18.72
CA ASP A 214 -0.02 5.20 19.79
C ASP A 214 0.17 6.62 19.24
N ALA A 215 -0.57 6.94 18.17
CA ALA A 215 -0.52 8.20 17.43
C ALA A 215 0.81 8.53 16.74
N ALA A 216 1.81 7.63 16.76
CA ALA A 216 3.11 7.89 16.13
C ALA A 216 3.04 7.93 14.59
N ILE A 217 2.18 7.10 13.97
CA ILE A 217 1.82 7.21 12.56
C ILE A 217 0.65 8.18 12.45
N LYS A 218 0.96 9.46 12.32
CA LYS A 218 -0.05 10.52 12.37
C LYS A 218 -0.68 10.83 11.02
N THR A 219 0.00 10.58 9.91
CA THR A 219 -0.52 10.89 8.58
C THR A 219 -0.68 9.62 7.76
N VAL A 220 -1.88 9.42 7.22
CA VAL A 220 -2.16 8.31 6.29
C VAL A 220 -2.78 8.87 5.02
N LEU A 221 -2.14 8.64 3.89
CA LEU A 221 -2.68 8.91 2.56
C LEU A 221 -3.22 7.62 1.98
N THR A 222 -4.52 7.60 1.68
CA THR A 222 -5.18 6.44 1.05
C THR A 222 -5.67 6.80 -0.34
N VAL A 223 -5.51 5.89 -1.29
CA VAL A 223 -5.95 6.04 -2.68
C VAL A 223 -6.81 4.82 -3.04
N ASP A 224 -8.06 5.04 -3.42
CA ASP A 224 -8.95 4.00 -3.94
C ASP A 224 -9.02 4.10 -5.46
N ILE A 225 -8.46 3.11 -6.15
CA ILE A 225 -8.43 3.03 -7.62
C ILE A 225 -9.45 1.99 -8.08
N LYS A 226 -10.48 2.45 -8.82
CA LYS A 226 -11.39 1.57 -9.54
C LYS A 226 -10.91 1.39 -10.97
N TYR A 227 -10.69 0.14 -11.36
CA TYR A 227 -10.25 -0.20 -12.70
C TYR A 227 -10.80 -1.56 -13.15
N MET A 228 -10.95 -1.83 -14.46
CA MET A 228 -11.53 -3.07 -15.00
C MET A 228 -10.56 -4.24 -15.01
N ASN A 229 -10.95 -5.40 -14.44
CA ASN A 229 -10.18 -6.62 -14.63
C ASN A 229 -10.29 -7.17 -16.08
N LEU A 230 -9.33 -8.00 -16.48
CA LEU A 230 -9.23 -8.62 -17.81
C LEU A 230 -10.49 -9.36 -18.27
N ALA A 231 -11.20 -10.02 -17.35
CA ALA A 231 -12.45 -10.73 -17.66
C ALA A 231 -13.53 -9.77 -18.16
N MET A 232 -13.67 -8.61 -17.51
CA MET A 232 -14.58 -7.54 -17.95
C MET A 232 -14.10 -6.86 -19.24
N ARG A 233 -12.80 -6.89 -19.54
CA ARG A 233 -12.27 -6.39 -20.83
C ARG A 233 -12.51 -7.36 -21.99
N LYS A 234 -12.49 -8.67 -21.78
CA LYS A 234 -12.81 -9.67 -22.83
C LYS A 234 -14.27 -9.60 -23.26
N ASP A 235 -15.19 -9.32 -22.35
CA ASP A 235 -16.60 -9.05 -22.67
C ASP A 235 -16.78 -7.79 -23.53
N LYS A 236 -15.85 -6.81 -23.44
CA LYS A 236 -15.83 -5.60 -24.26
C LYS A 236 -15.43 -5.86 -25.72
N ALA A 237 -14.67 -6.93 -26.00
CA ALA A 237 -14.13 -7.25 -27.31
C ALA A 237 -15.05 -8.11 -28.19
N ARG A 238 -16.18 -8.60 -27.66
CA ARG A 238 -17.20 -9.31 -28.48
C ARG A 238 -18.00 -8.29 -29.30
N PRO A 239 -18.09 -8.44 -30.64
CA PRO A 239 -18.92 -7.56 -31.46
C PRO A 239 -20.39 -7.73 -31.04
N GLN A 240 -21.06 -6.61 -30.80
CA GLN A 240 -22.47 -6.57 -30.41
C GLN A 240 -23.34 -7.22 -31.50
N ARG A 241 -23.87 -8.42 -31.23
CA ARG A 241 -25.06 -8.90 -31.92
C ARG A 241 -26.28 -8.14 -31.34
N GLN A 242 -26.91 -7.40 -32.24
CA GLN A 242 -28.22 -6.73 -32.23
C GLN A 242 -29.13 -6.81 -30.96
N VAL A 243 -29.57 -5.60 -30.55
CA VAL A 243 -30.85 -5.15 -29.90
C VAL A 243 -31.14 -5.47 -28.42
N THR A 244 -31.31 -4.42 -27.59
CA THR A 244 -32.55 -4.02 -26.83
C THR A 244 -32.25 -2.98 -25.73
N ARG A 245 -33.33 -2.32 -25.25
CA ARG A 245 -33.49 -1.10 -24.41
C ARG A 245 -32.77 -1.05 -23.05
N SER A 246 -31.84 -1.96 -22.76
CA SER A 246 -31.07 -2.09 -21.51
C SER A 246 -29.72 -1.33 -21.51
N GLN A 247 -29.48 -0.47 -22.51
CA GLN A 247 -28.20 0.23 -22.68
C GLN A 247 -27.98 1.40 -21.72
N SER A 248 -29.01 2.13 -21.28
CA SER A 248 -28.84 3.24 -20.33
C SER A 248 -28.28 2.77 -18.98
N ALA A 249 -28.77 1.64 -18.46
CA ALA A 249 -28.29 1.05 -17.21
C ALA A 249 -26.86 0.46 -17.32
N SER A 250 -26.49 -0.09 -18.49
CA SER A 250 -25.17 -0.67 -18.72
C SER A 250 -24.09 0.37 -19.04
N GLN A 251 -24.46 1.55 -19.56
CA GLN A 251 -23.58 2.69 -19.76
C GLN A 251 -23.22 3.37 -18.42
N THR A 252 -24.22 3.62 -17.55
CA THR A 252 -23.96 4.07 -16.16
C THR A 252 -23.12 3.08 -15.35
N ARG A 253 -23.29 1.76 -15.59
CA ARG A 253 -22.47 0.74 -14.92
C ARG A 253 -21.03 0.73 -15.45
N ARG A 254 -20.80 1.10 -16.71
CA ARG A 254 -19.47 1.18 -17.36
C ARG A 254 -18.69 2.43 -16.95
N GLU A 255 -19.38 3.56 -16.78
CA GLU A 255 -18.78 4.83 -16.35
C GLU A 255 -18.35 4.77 -14.88
N GLN A 256 -19.12 4.15 -13.98
CA GLN A 256 -18.78 4.03 -12.56
C GLN A 256 -17.48 3.22 -12.24
N GLN A 257 -16.75 2.72 -13.24
CA GLN A 257 -15.68 1.71 -13.07
C GLN A 257 -14.24 2.20 -13.32
N LEU A 258 -14.04 3.49 -13.65
CA LEU A 258 -12.70 4.08 -13.85
C LEU A 258 -12.36 5.20 -12.85
N THR A 259 -13.18 5.34 -11.81
CA THR A 259 -13.02 6.40 -10.82
C THR A 259 -11.81 6.14 -9.93
N ALA A 260 -11.16 7.20 -9.48
CA ALA A 260 -10.16 7.12 -8.44
C ALA A 260 -10.33 8.26 -7.44
N ALA A 261 -10.17 7.94 -6.16
CA ALA A 261 -10.40 8.88 -5.07
C ALA A 261 -9.27 8.82 -4.04
N ILE A 262 -8.98 9.95 -3.42
CA ILE A 262 -8.00 10.06 -2.35
C ILE A 262 -8.67 10.40 -1.02
N SER A 263 -8.06 9.96 0.07
CA SER A 263 -8.35 10.45 1.40
C SER A 263 -7.06 10.66 2.18
N LEU A 264 -7.01 11.76 2.92
CA LEU A 264 -5.88 12.12 3.76
C LEU A 264 -6.37 12.19 5.20
N TYR A 265 -5.69 11.47 6.08
CA TYR A 265 -5.92 11.44 7.52
C TYR A 265 -4.75 12.15 8.20
N ARG A 266 -5.05 13.03 9.14
CA ARG A 266 -4.09 13.68 10.04
C ARG A 266 -4.59 13.46 11.46
N GLY A 267 -3.92 12.61 12.23
CA GLY A 267 -4.39 12.09 13.49
C GLY A 267 -5.65 11.22 13.33
N ASP A 268 -6.61 11.43 14.21
CA ASP A 268 -7.96 10.85 14.15
C ASP A 268 -8.87 11.51 13.09
N THR A 269 -8.42 12.63 12.51
CA THR A 269 -9.23 13.47 11.66
C THR A 269 -8.99 13.17 10.18
N ARG A 270 -10.08 12.98 9.44
CA ARG A 270 -10.03 12.80 7.99
C ARG A 270 -10.19 14.14 7.27
N VAL A 271 -9.06 14.73 6.87
CA VAL A 271 -8.98 16.05 6.23
C VAL A 271 -9.52 16.03 4.80
N PHE A 272 -9.22 14.96 4.05
CA PHE A 272 -9.81 14.73 2.73
C PHE A 272 -10.64 13.45 2.76
N HIS A 273 -11.92 13.54 2.40
CA HIS A 273 -12.83 12.40 2.40
C HIS A 273 -13.21 11.96 0.97
N ASN A 274 -12.65 10.83 0.52
CA ASN A 274 -12.99 10.18 -0.75
C ASN A 274 -13.09 11.17 -1.91
N ARG A 275 -12.15 12.12 -1.98
CA ARG A 275 -12.16 13.18 -2.97
C ARG A 275 -11.79 12.57 -4.32
N PRO A 276 -12.70 12.56 -5.30
CA PRO A 276 -12.39 11.98 -6.59
C PRO A 276 -11.36 12.86 -7.28
N PHE A 277 -10.25 12.27 -7.73
CA PHE A 277 -9.31 12.92 -8.63
C PHE A 277 -9.49 12.44 -10.07
N ARG A 278 -10.20 11.33 -10.26
CA ARG A 278 -10.61 10.82 -11.57
C ARG A 278 -12.09 10.46 -11.59
N GLY A 279 -12.79 10.99 -12.59
CA GLY A 279 -14.20 10.79 -12.81
C GLY A 279 -14.56 9.48 -13.51
N PRO A 280 -15.86 9.17 -13.59
CA PRO A 280 -16.39 8.01 -14.33
C PRO A 280 -16.03 8.00 -15.83
N ASP A 281 -15.91 9.19 -16.41
CA ASP A 281 -15.49 9.43 -17.79
C ASP A 281 -13.99 9.19 -18.01
N GLY A 282 -13.24 8.95 -16.94
CA GLY A 282 -11.80 8.75 -16.96
C GLY A 282 -10.99 10.05 -16.96
N ASN A 283 -11.64 11.22 -16.95
CA ASN A 283 -10.99 12.53 -16.88
C ASN A 283 -10.67 12.93 -15.44
N HIS A 284 -9.74 13.86 -15.28
CA HIS A 284 -9.43 14.39 -13.95
C HIS A 284 -10.60 15.25 -13.43
N GLN A 285 -10.71 15.31 -12.10
CA GLN A 285 -11.59 16.26 -11.43
C GLN A 285 -10.79 17.53 -11.07
N PRO A 286 -11.44 18.68 -10.82
CA PRO A 286 -10.75 19.86 -10.32
C PRO A 286 -10.26 19.65 -8.89
N GLY A 287 -9.08 20.19 -8.59
CA GLY A 287 -8.49 20.18 -7.24
C GLY A 287 -7.03 19.74 -7.21
N SER A 288 -6.50 19.72 -5.99
CA SER A 288 -5.15 19.27 -5.68
C SER A 288 -5.13 18.47 -4.38
N LEU A 289 -4.09 17.65 -4.24
CA LEU A 289 -3.68 17.04 -2.99
C LEU A 289 -2.62 17.95 -2.36
N SER A 290 -2.90 18.44 -1.16
CA SER A 290 -2.03 19.30 -0.36
C SER A 290 -1.40 18.53 0.79
N ILE A 291 -0.07 18.43 0.82
CA ILE A 291 0.69 17.73 1.86
C ILE A 291 1.76 18.67 2.40
N SER A 292 1.83 18.84 3.73
CA SER A 292 2.83 19.69 4.37
C SER A 292 4.04 18.87 4.80
N LEU A 293 5.22 19.48 4.89
CA LEU A 293 6.41 18.80 5.42
C LEU A 293 6.18 18.35 6.88
N LEU A 294 5.33 19.08 7.62
CA LEU A 294 4.94 18.73 8.99
C LEU A 294 4.19 17.40 9.07
N ASP A 295 3.58 16.93 7.98
CA ASP A 295 2.90 15.63 7.91
C ASP A 295 3.90 14.45 8.01
N PHE A 296 5.18 14.69 7.73
CA PHE A 296 6.27 13.72 7.74
C PHE A 296 7.08 13.72 9.04
N MET A 297 6.67 14.50 10.04
CA MET A 297 7.40 14.71 11.29
C MET A 297 6.62 14.19 12.50
N PRO A 298 7.25 13.62 13.53
CA PRO A 298 6.60 13.39 14.82
C PRO A 298 6.14 14.71 15.44
N ASP A 299 5.05 14.71 16.20
CA ASP A 299 4.50 15.94 16.79
C ASP A 299 5.44 16.61 17.79
N SER A 300 6.29 15.82 18.47
CA SER A 300 7.36 16.36 19.32
C SER A 300 8.39 17.18 18.53
N GLU A 301 8.74 16.74 17.32
CA GLU A 301 9.69 17.45 16.46
C GLU A 301 9.04 18.66 15.78
N VAL A 302 7.75 18.59 15.44
CA VAL A 302 6.99 19.77 14.99
C VAL A 302 6.97 20.83 16.09
N THR A 303 6.65 20.43 17.33
CA THR A 303 6.63 21.36 18.48
C THR A 303 7.99 22.02 18.69
N ARG A 304 9.08 21.23 18.64
CA ARG A 304 10.45 21.73 18.76
C ARG A 304 10.83 22.68 17.61
N LEU A 305 10.38 22.40 16.40
CA LEU A 305 10.58 23.26 15.23
C LEU A 305 9.86 24.60 15.42
N GLU A 306 8.60 24.57 15.84
CA GLU A 306 7.80 25.76 16.14
C GLU A 306 8.45 26.61 17.25
N GLU A 307 8.89 26.00 18.35
CA GLU A 307 9.60 26.68 19.45
C GLU A 307 10.92 27.31 18.99
N THR A 308 11.67 26.60 18.14
CA THR A 308 12.93 27.11 17.58
C THR A 308 12.68 28.30 16.67
N LEU A 309 11.62 28.24 15.85
CA LEU A 309 11.22 29.36 15.01
C LEU A 309 10.80 30.56 15.86
N ARG A 310 9.92 30.38 16.85
CA ARG A 310 9.48 31.42 17.80
C ARG A 310 10.67 32.14 18.44
N ARG A 311 11.67 31.39 18.91
CA ARG A 311 12.88 31.96 19.51
C ARG A 311 13.73 32.76 18.53
N LYS A 312 13.77 32.38 17.25
CA LYS A 312 14.59 33.06 16.23
C LYS A 312 13.91 34.33 15.68
N ILE A 313 12.59 34.36 15.56
CA ILE A 313 11.84 35.52 15.03
C ILE A 313 11.31 36.46 16.14
N GLY A 314 11.38 36.03 17.40
CA GLY A 314 10.99 36.82 18.57
C GLY A 314 9.48 37.02 18.73
N GLU A 315 9.07 38.00 19.55
CA GLU A 315 7.66 38.31 19.87
C GLU A 315 6.82 38.84 18.69
N ARG A 316 7.40 38.95 17.48
CA ARG A 316 6.70 39.46 16.29
C ARG A 316 5.60 38.51 15.81
N ALA A 317 5.71 37.22 16.12
CA ALA A 317 4.69 36.22 15.84
C ALA A 317 3.78 36.02 17.06
N ARG A 318 2.80 36.91 17.27
CA ARG A 318 1.78 36.72 18.30
C ARG A 318 0.73 35.73 17.81
N GLY A 319 0.85 34.48 18.22
CA GLY A 319 -0.18 33.44 18.05
C GLY A 319 0.39 32.08 17.64
N ASN A 320 -0.06 31.01 18.30
CA ASN A 320 0.41 29.65 18.00
C ASN A 320 0.08 29.23 16.56
N ASN A 321 -1.06 29.64 16.02
CA ASN A 321 -1.48 29.31 14.66
C ASN A 321 -0.58 29.99 13.62
N LEU A 322 -0.17 31.24 13.86
CA LEU A 322 0.65 32.00 12.90
C LEU A 322 1.99 31.30 12.60
N ILE A 323 2.65 30.74 13.63
CA ILE A 323 3.91 30.02 13.46
C ILE A 323 3.74 28.77 12.59
N ARG A 324 2.68 28.01 12.86
CA ARG A 324 2.39 26.78 12.13
C ARG A 324 2.00 27.07 10.69
N ASP A 325 1.16 28.08 10.49
CA ASP A 325 0.73 28.54 9.16
C ASP A 325 1.94 28.99 8.33
N MET A 326 2.87 29.76 8.92
CA MET A 326 4.12 30.13 8.26
C MET A 326 4.96 28.91 7.85
N LEU A 327 5.09 27.90 8.70
CA LEU A 327 5.81 26.67 8.36
C LEU A 327 5.12 25.90 7.23
N THR A 328 3.79 25.80 7.29
CA THR A 328 2.99 25.11 6.28
C THR A 328 3.05 25.82 4.93
N ASP A 329 2.89 27.14 4.88
CA ASP A 329 2.94 27.94 3.65
C ASP A 329 4.28 27.81 2.91
N HIS A 330 5.38 27.64 3.66
CA HIS A 330 6.72 27.52 3.09
C HIS A 330 7.11 26.09 2.69
N ALA A 331 6.37 25.07 3.11
CA ALA A 331 6.67 23.68 2.78
C ALA A 331 5.40 22.85 2.62
N THR A 332 4.61 23.23 1.62
CA THR A 332 3.47 22.44 1.13
C THR A 332 3.72 21.97 -0.30
N LEU A 333 3.46 20.69 -0.53
CA LEU A 333 3.37 20.08 -1.84
C LEU A 333 1.92 20.12 -2.31
N GLU A 334 1.69 20.78 -3.43
CA GLU A 334 0.43 20.71 -4.17
C GLU A 334 0.59 19.78 -5.36
N ILE A 335 -0.13 18.66 -5.36
CA ILE A 335 -0.20 17.75 -6.51
C ILE A 335 -1.56 17.95 -7.20
N PRO A 336 -1.62 18.56 -8.39
CA PRO A 336 -2.87 18.70 -9.13
C PRO A 336 -3.51 17.33 -9.40
N PHE A 337 -4.83 17.25 -9.33
CA PHE A 337 -5.56 16.02 -9.67
C PHE A 337 -5.36 15.60 -11.12
N GLN A 338 -5.07 16.56 -12.01
CA GLN A 338 -4.65 16.29 -13.38
C GLN A 338 -3.38 15.43 -13.45
N ASP A 339 -2.40 15.69 -12.58
CA ASP A 339 -1.14 14.94 -12.53
C ASP A 339 -1.37 13.52 -12.02
N LEU A 340 -2.12 13.37 -10.93
CA LEU A 340 -2.51 12.05 -10.39
C LEU A 340 -3.29 11.23 -11.43
N CYS A 341 -4.21 11.87 -12.16
CA CYS A 341 -4.95 11.20 -13.21
C CYS A 341 -4.03 10.78 -14.38
N SER A 342 -3.05 11.62 -14.73
CA SER A 342 -2.07 11.31 -15.78
C SER A 342 -1.17 10.14 -15.40
N ASP A 343 -0.71 10.10 -14.15
CA ASP A 343 0.08 8.98 -13.61
C ASP A 343 -0.73 7.67 -13.67
N LEU A 344 -2.02 7.73 -13.31
CA LEU A 344 -2.91 6.56 -13.40
C LEU A 344 -3.13 6.10 -14.86
N VAL A 345 -3.24 7.03 -15.81
CA VAL A 345 -3.34 6.71 -17.25
C VAL A 345 -2.05 6.08 -17.77
N ALA A 346 -0.88 6.56 -17.34
CA ALA A 346 0.41 5.98 -17.70
C ALA A 346 0.55 4.54 -17.15
N ALA A 347 0.22 4.36 -15.87
CA ALA A 347 0.21 3.04 -15.22
C ALA A 347 -0.75 2.07 -15.92
N GLN A 348 -1.88 2.58 -16.44
CA GLN A 348 -2.82 1.78 -17.22
C GLN A 348 -2.23 1.27 -18.54
N LYS A 349 -1.53 2.14 -19.27
CA LYS A 349 -0.89 1.74 -20.53
C LYS A 349 0.13 0.62 -20.31
N LEU A 350 0.89 0.68 -19.21
CA LEU A 350 1.84 -0.37 -18.84
C LEU A 350 1.15 -1.69 -18.50
N GLN A 351 0.04 -1.64 -17.78
CA GLN A 351 -0.76 -2.84 -17.54
C GLN A 351 -1.31 -3.42 -18.84
N ASP A 352 -1.78 -2.58 -19.77
CA ASP A 352 -2.29 -3.05 -21.06
C ASP A 352 -1.21 -3.71 -21.92
N ILE A 353 0.05 -3.26 -21.83
CA ILE A 353 1.19 -3.93 -22.46
C ILE A 353 1.42 -5.28 -21.80
N ARG A 354 1.51 -5.34 -20.46
CA ARG A 354 1.73 -6.58 -19.71
C ARG A 354 0.64 -7.63 -19.98
N ASP A 355 -0.60 -7.19 -20.10
CA ASP A 355 -1.76 -8.05 -20.40
C ASP A 355 -1.72 -8.64 -21.82
N LYS A 356 -1.05 -7.96 -22.76
CA LYS A 356 -0.92 -8.37 -24.18
C LYS A 356 0.36 -9.16 -24.45
N THR A 357 1.39 -9.02 -23.61
CA THR A 357 2.64 -9.75 -23.73
C THR A 357 2.45 -11.19 -23.24
N PRO A 358 2.67 -12.22 -24.07
CA PRO A 358 2.62 -13.61 -23.63
C PRO A 358 3.62 -13.85 -22.50
N SER A 359 3.22 -14.58 -21.45
CA SER A 359 4.19 -15.06 -20.46
C SER A 359 5.27 -15.89 -21.17
N PRO A 360 6.56 -15.71 -20.82
CA PRO A 360 7.59 -16.60 -21.33
C PRO A 360 7.23 -18.05 -20.98
N PRO A 361 7.55 -19.02 -21.85
CA PRO A 361 7.31 -20.42 -21.55
C PRO A 361 8.02 -20.79 -20.23
N PRO A 362 7.45 -21.71 -19.42
CA PRO A 362 8.09 -22.15 -18.20
C PRO A 362 9.53 -22.57 -18.51
N LEU A 363 10.49 -22.05 -17.76
CA LEU A 363 11.86 -22.56 -17.82
C LEU A 363 11.79 -24.05 -17.53
N LEU A 364 12.16 -24.87 -18.52
CA LEU A 364 12.29 -26.30 -18.32
C LEU A 364 13.25 -26.50 -17.15
N PRO A 365 12.94 -27.40 -16.19
CA PRO A 365 13.89 -27.73 -15.15
C PRO A 365 15.19 -28.17 -15.83
N PRO A 366 16.36 -27.79 -15.26
CA PRO A 366 17.64 -28.21 -15.82
C PRO A 366 17.58 -29.73 -15.97
N ALA A 367 17.67 -30.21 -17.22
CA ALA A 367 17.72 -31.62 -17.49
C ALA A 367 18.83 -32.20 -16.60
N ALA A 368 18.48 -33.18 -15.78
CA ALA A 368 19.47 -33.97 -15.07
C ALA A 368 20.40 -34.53 -16.16
N GLN A 369 21.56 -33.91 -16.33
CA GLN A 369 22.68 -34.49 -17.05
C GLN A 369 23.23 -35.60 -16.15
N THR A 370 22.48 -36.67 -16.05
CA THR A 370 22.93 -37.94 -15.52
C THR A 370 23.00 -38.89 -16.69
N GLU A 371 24.21 -39.42 -16.87
CA GLU A 371 24.58 -40.56 -17.71
C GLU A 371 24.78 -40.29 -19.20
N ASP A 372 25.99 -39.86 -19.56
CA ASP A 372 26.75 -40.55 -20.63
C ASP A 372 28.28 -40.36 -20.52
N LEU A 373 28.85 -40.67 -19.35
CA LEU A 373 30.29 -40.65 -19.09
C LEU A 373 30.83 -42.03 -18.67
N ARG A 374 30.25 -43.10 -19.22
CA ARG A 374 30.73 -44.49 -19.06
C ARG A 374 30.93 -45.19 -20.41
N MET A 375 31.71 -44.61 -21.32
CA MET A 375 32.15 -45.31 -22.54
C MET A 375 33.58 -44.91 -22.96
N LEU A 376 34.48 -44.64 -22.01
CA LEU A 376 35.92 -44.50 -22.27
C LEU A 376 36.73 -45.12 -21.14
N ASP A 377 36.61 -46.44 -20.97
CA ASP A 377 37.61 -47.25 -20.24
C ASP A 377 37.43 -48.74 -20.55
N ARG A 378 37.61 -49.09 -21.83
CA ARG A 378 38.00 -50.42 -22.27
C ARG A 378 38.77 -50.26 -23.57
N HIS A 379 40.08 -50.07 -23.48
CA HIS A 379 41.13 -50.57 -24.39
C HIS A 379 42.45 -49.91 -24.00
N SER A 380 43.14 -50.50 -23.01
CA SER A 380 44.60 -50.56 -22.88
C SER A 380 44.93 -51.63 -21.86
#